data_AF-A0A662SK74-F1
#
_entry.id   AF-A0A662SK74-F1
#
_cell.length_a   1.000
_cell.length_b   1.000
_cell.length_c   1.000
_cell.angle_alpha   90.00
_cell.angle_beta   90.00
_cell.angle_gamma   90.00
#
_symmetry.space_group_name_H-M   'P 1'
#
loop_
_entity.id
_entity.type
_entity.pdbx_description
1 polymer ?
#
loop_
_entity_poly.entity_id
_entity_poly.type
_entity_poly.pdbx_seq_one_letter_code
_entity_poly.pdbx_strand_id
1 'polypeptide(L)'
;MATITLSVPEWLYRLMKRYGRVDWSEVARRAIAREALKMKALEEGLTREEVELLTEIMGLPRLPAEGEGLLEQVEERERRRLEKIRGAEG
;
A
#
# COMPACT_ATOMS: atom_id res chain seq x y z
N MET A 1 14.16 11.97 1.62
CA MET A 1 13.35 11.14 2.55
C MET A 1 12.80 12.04 3.63
N ALA A 2 11.55 11.82 4.05
CA ALA A 2 10.96 12.49 5.21
C ALA A 2 11.22 11.66 6.48
N THR A 3 11.35 12.31 7.63
CA THR A 3 11.49 11.64 8.94
C THR A 3 10.17 11.73 9.68
N ILE A 4 9.72 10.60 10.23
CA ILE A 4 8.52 10.51 11.06
C ILE A 4 8.94 10.03 12.45
N THR A 5 8.48 10.72 13.49
CA THR A 5 8.66 10.29 14.89
C THR A 5 7.35 9.71 15.40
N LEU A 6 7.40 8.47 15.90
CA LEU A 6 6.23 7.75 16.41
C LEU A 6 6.39 7.52 17.90
N SER A 7 5.33 7.82 18.66
CA SER A 7 5.23 7.42 20.06
C SER A 7 4.49 6.09 20.15
N VAL A 8 5.04 5.15 20.92
CA VAL A 8 4.42 3.85 21.19
C VAL A 8 4.15 3.69 22.68
N PRO A 9 3.12 2.92 23.08
CA PRO A 9 2.90 2.60 24.48
C PRO A 9 4.14 1.96 25.12
N GLU A 10 4.42 2.30 26.38
CA GLU A 10 5.62 1.84 27.10
C GLU A 10 5.78 0.31 27.11
N TRP A 11 4.68 -0.43 27.26
CA TRP A 11 4.71 -1.90 27.24
C TRP A 11 5.17 -2.44 25.87
N LEU A 12 4.81 -1.77 24.77
CA LEU A 12 5.19 -2.14 23.41
C LEU A 12 6.66 -1.79 23.18
N TYR A 13 7.12 -0.63 23.64
CA TYR A 13 8.54 -0.27 23.59
C TYR A 13 9.42 -1.32 24.29
N ARG A 14 9.03 -1.78 25.48
CA ARG A 14 9.74 -2.86 26.20
C ARG A 14 9.80 -4.16 25.39
N LEU A 15 8.71 -4.51 24.71
CA LEU A 15 8.65 -5.68 23.83
C LEU A 15 9.59 -5.52 22.63
N MET A 16 9.58 -4.35 22.00
CA MET A 16 10.46 -4.03 20.87
C MET A 16 11.94 -4.11 21.27
N LYS A 17 12.29 -3.55 22.44
CA LYS A 17 13.65 -3.64 23.01
C LYS A 17 14.08 -5.08 23.26
N ARG A 18 13.18 -5.92 23.80
CA ARG A 18 13.45 -7.35 24.03
C ARG A 18 13.80 -8.08 22.73
N TYR A 19 13.12 -7.73 21.63
CA TYR A 19 13.38 -8.28 20.31
C TYR A 19 14.19 -7.30 19.44
N GLY A 20 15.27 -6.73 19.98
CA GLY A 20 16.10 -5.73 19.31
C GLY A 20 16.81 -6.19 18.03
N ARG A 21 16.75 -7.49 17.68
CA ARG A 21 17.22 -8.02 16.39
C ARG A 21 16.31 -7.63 15.21
N VAL A 22 15.10 -7.18 15.49
CA VAL A 22 14.12 -6.77 14.48
C VAL A 22 14.35 -5.31 14.12
N ASP A 23 14.39 -5.00 12.82
CA ASP A 23 14.36 -3.63 12.34
C ASP A 23 12.93 -3.07 12.46
N TRP A 24 12.67 -2.45 13.60
CA TRP A 24 11.36 -1.86 13.91
C TRP A 24 11.00 -0.68 13.02
N SER A 25 11.99 0.04 12.49
CA SER A 25 11.78 1.14 11.55
C SER A 25 11.26 0.60 10.22
N GLU A 26 11.82 -0.51 9.73
CA GLU A 26 11.34 -1.18 8.53
C GLU A 26 9.94 -1.76 8.72
N VAL A 27 9.66 -2.35 9.89
CA VAL A 27 8.31 -2.83 10.24
C VAL A 27 7.31 -1.69 10.20
N ALA A 28 7.64 -0.54 10.82
CA ALA A 28 6.78 0.64 10.81
C ALA A 28 6.58 1.18 9.39
N ARG A 29 7.66 1.29 8.59
CA ARG A 29 7.62 1.74 7.20
C ARG A 29 6.68 0.88 6.35
N ARG A 30 6.79 -0.45 6.44
CA ARG A 30 5.93 -1.40 5.73
C ARG A 30 4.47 -1.28 6.16
N ALA A 31 4.21 -1.13 7.46
CA ALA A 31 2.86 -0.97 7.97
C ALA A 31 2.21 0.33 7.47
N ILE A 32 2.93 1.44 7.50
CA ILE A 32 2.46 2.75 7.00
C ILE A 32 2.19 2.67 5.49
N ALA A 33 3.16 2.18 4.71
CA ALA A 33 3.02 2.07 3.26
C ALA A 33 1.82 1.19 2.88
N ARG A 34 1.63 0.05 3.56
CA ARG A 34 0.50 -0.85 3.30
C ARG A 34 -0.84 -0.16 3.52
N GLU A 35 -1.03 0.55 4.64
CA GLU A 35 -2.31 1.18 4.92
C GLU A 35 -2.55 2.39 4.01
N ALA A 36 -1.53 3.21 3.74
CA ALA A 36 -1.63 4.33 2.82
C ALA A 36 -2.02 3.88 1.40
N LEU A 37 -1.34 2.86 0.87
CA LEU A 37 -1.65 2.31 -0.46
C LEU A 37 -3.02 1.65 -0.49
N LYS A 38 -3.46 1.00 0.59
CA LYS A 38 -4.81 0.44 0.66
C LYS A 38 -5.89 1.54 0.59
N MET A 39 -5.70 2.65 1.31
CA MET A 39 -6.63 3.79 1.24
C MET A 39 -6.64 4.42 -0.15
N LYS A 40 -5.46 4.71 -0.70
CA LYS A 40 -5.31 5.24 -2.06
C LYS A 40 -5.93 4.31 -3.11
N ALA A 41 -5.70 3.00 -2.97
CA ALA A 41 -6.30 1.98 -3.84
C ALA A 41 -7.82 1.96 -3.80
N LEU A 42 -8.47 2.41 -2.72
CA LEU A 42 -9.93 2.50 -2.57
C LEU A 42 -10.52 3.83 -3.05
N GLU A 43 -9.76 4.93 -2.96
CA GLU A 43 -10.19 6.27 -3.37
C GLU A 43 -9.78 6.59 -4.82
N GLU A 44 -8.49 6.52 -5.14
CA GLU A 44 -7.91 7.05 -6.38
C GLU A 44 -7.40 5.99 -7.37
N GLY A 45 -7.15 4.77 -6.89
CA GLY A 45 -6.41 3.75 -7.64
C GLY A 45 -4.91 3.84 -7.38
N LEU A 46 -4.18 2.80 -7.80
CA LEU A 46 -2.73 2.71 -7.62
C LEU A 46 -2.00 2.85 -8.95
N THR A 47 -0.85 3.52 -8.92
CA THR A 47 0.09 3.47 -10.04
C THR A 47 0.78 2.10 -10.10
N ARG A 48 1.46 1.82 -11.21
CA ARG A 48 2.21 0.57 -11.37
C ARG A 48 3.28 0.42 -10.29
N GLU A 49 4.03 1.47 -10.01
CA GLU A 49 5.10 1.48 -9.01
C GLU A 49 4.53 1.20 -7.60
N GLU A 50 3.35 1.73 -7.30
CA GLU A 50 2.65 1.50 -6.03
C GLU A 50 2.14 0.06 -5.90
N VAL A 51 1.64 -0.53 -6.98
CA VAL A 51 1.27 -1.95 -7.03
C VAL A 51 2.50 -2.83 -6.84
N GLU A 52 3.62 -2.50 -7.48
CA GLU A 52 4.88 -3.23 -7.33
C GLU A 52 5.40 -3.15 -5.88
N LEU A 53 5.38 -1.97 -5.27
CA LEU A 53 5.73 -1.77 -3.86
C LEU A 53 4.82 -2.57 -2.93
N LEU A 54 3.50 -2.54 -3.13
CA LEU A 54 2.56 -3.28 -2.31
C LEU A 54 2.78 -4.80 -2.44
N THR A 55 3.05 -5.28 -3.66
CA THR A 55 3.35 -6.68 -3.96
C THR A 55 4.63 -7.13 -3.23
N GLU A 56 5.68 -6.30 -3.25
CA GLU A 56 6.91 -6.54 -2.50
C GLU A 56 6.66 -6.61 -0.99
N ILE A 57 5.93 -5.64 -0.43
CA ILE A 57 5.60 -5.60 1.01
C ILE A 57 4.81 -6.84 1.43
N MET A 58 3.90 -7.32 0.59
CA MET A 58 3.09 -8.51 0.85
C MET A 58 3.82 -9.83 0.57
N GLY A 59 5.03 -9.78 0.01
CA GLY A 59 5.79 -10.98 -0.35
C GLY A 59 5.13 -11.80 -1.47
N LEU A 60 4.33 -11.14 -2.31
CA LEU A 60 3.65 -11.78 -3.43
C LEU A 60 4.60 -11.88 -4.63
N PRO A 61 4.45 -12.92 -5.48
CA PRO A 61 5.19 -12.99 -6.73
C PRO A 61 4.86 -11.76 -7.58
N ARG A 62 5.89 -11.17 -8.22
CA ARG A 62 5.69 -10.08 -9.18
C ARG A 62 4.74 -10.59 -10.27
N LEU A 63 3.67 -9.83 -10.51
CA LEU A 63 2.75 -10.15 -11.59
C LEU A 63 3.51 -10.15 -12.92
N PRO A 64 3.28 -11.14 -13.80
CA PRO A 64 3.86 -11.11 -15.13
C PRO A 64 3.44 -9.81 -15.81
N ALA A 65 4.42 -9.11 -16.37
CA ALA A 65 4.15 -8.05 -17.31
C ALA A 65 3.48 -8.73 -18.52
N GLU A 66 2.23 -8.36 -18.78
CA GLU A 66 1.49 -8.63 -20.01
C GLU A 66 0.71 -9.96 -20.07
N GLY A 67 -0.61 -9.81 -20.09
CA GLY A 67 -1.51 -10.67 -20.85
C GLY A 67 -2.35 -9.76 -21.74
N GLU A 68 -2.40 -10.04 -23.04
CA GLU A 68 -3.29 -9.34 -23.98
C GLU A 68 -4.72 -9.34 -23.43
N GLY A 69 -5.29 -8.14 -23.25
CA GLY A 69 -6.62 -7.93 -22.66
C GLY A 69 -6.67 -7.57 -21.17
N LEU A 70 -5.59 -7.75 -20.40
CA LEU A 70 -5.59 -7.37 -18.98
C LEU A 70 -5.56 -5.85 -18.78
N LEU A 71 -4.75 -5.14 -19.58
CA LEU A 71 -4.70 -3.67 -19.57
C LEU A 71 -6.08 -3.07 -19.89
N GLU A 72 -6.74 -3.58 -20.91
CA GLU A 72 -8.06 -3.13 -21.35
C GLU A 72 -9.12 -3.38 -20.26
N GLN A 73 -9.05 -4.52 -19.56
CA GLN A 73 -9.91 -4.80 -18.40
C GLN A 73 -9.63 -3.89 -17.19
N VAL A 74 -8.36 -3.56 -16.95
CA VAL A 74 -7.97 -2.64 -15.87
C VAL A 74 -8.43 -1.22 -16.20
N GLU A 75 -8.24 -0.75 -17.43
CA GLU A 75 -8.69 0.57 -17.89
C GLU A 75 -10.22 0.70 -17.84
N GLU A 76 -10.95 -0.31 -18.33
CA GLU A 76 -12.40 -0.38 -18.26
C GLU A 76 -12.90 -0.33 -16.80
N ARG A 77 -12.21 -1.01 -15.89
CA ARG A 77 -12.51 -0.99 -14.44
C ARG A 77 -12.23 0.37 -13.81
N GLU A 78 -11.08 0.98 -14.09
CA GLU A 78 -10.71 2.29 -13.56
C GLU A 78 -11.63 3.39 -14.11
N ARG A 79 -12.06 3.30 -15.38
CA ARG A 79 -13.08 4.18 -15.96
C ARG A 79 -14.40 4.11 -15.18
N ARG A 80 -14.92 2.89 -14.97
CA ARG A 80 -16.16 2.67 -14.20
C ARG A 80 -16.06 3.17 -12.76
N ARG A 81 -14.86 3.12 -12.18
CA ARG A 81 -14.61 3.62 -10.83
C ARG A 81 -14.67 5.14 -10.78
N LEU A 82 -13.99 5.83 -11.69
CA LEU A 82 -14.01 7.30 -11.76
C LEU A 82 -15.43 7.83 -12.01
N GLU A 83 -16.21 7.16 -12.85
CA GLU A 83 -17.62 7.49 -13.08
C GLU A 83 -18.48 7.38 -11.81
N LYS A 84 -18.25 6.37 -10.97
CA LYS A 84 -18.98 6.19 -9.70
C LYS A 84 -18.62 7.25 -8.65
N ILE A 85 -17.35 7.64 -8.57
CA ILE A 85 -16.91 8.69 -7.64
C ILE A 85 -17.52 10.03 -8.06
N ARG A 86 -17.43 10.38 -9.35
CA ARG A 86 -17.98 11.62 -9.90
C ARG A 86 -19.51 11.71 -9.80
N GLY A 87 -20.20 10.57 -9.83
CA GLY A 87 -21.65 10.49 -9.64
C GLY A 87 -22.12 10.52 -8.19
N ALA A 88 -21.23 10.37 -7.20
CA ALA A 88 -21.56 10.41 -5.77
C ALA A 88 -21.41 11.82 -5.14
N GLU A 89 -20.85 12.77 -5.89
CA GLU A 89 -20.62 14.16 -5.45
C GLU A 89 -21.72 15.15 -5.91
N GLY A 90 -22.80 14.68 -6.55
CA GLY A 90 -23.95 15.49 -7.01
C GLY A 90 -25.28 15.00 -6.46
#